data_AF-A0A926HES6-F1
#
_entry.id   AF-A0A926HES6-F1
#
_cell.length_a   1.000
_cell.length_b   1.000
_cell.length_c   1.000
_cell.angle_alpha   90.00
_cell.angle_beta   90.00
_cell.angle_gamma   90.00
#
_symmetry.space_group_name_H-M   'P 1'
#
loop_
_entity.id
_entity.type
_entity.pdbx_description
1 polymer ?
#
loop_
_entity_poly.entity_id
_entity_poly.type
_entity_poly.pdbx_seq_one_letter_code
_entity_poly.pdbx_strand_id
1 'polypeptide(L)'
;LVNFAPQNSKAATLQPLDTSALVSILRNISRDPRIGRFSLIAFNLQEQRVLYRQENADKIDFPSLGEALQTLNLGTIDLKRLSQKNGDTEFLASLIRQEVGTAGIAPDAVVFAGPKALLEENVPQDSLRQIGELSYPVFYMNYNLYPQSVPWADAISKAVKYLKGQEYTISRPRDLWYSVTEMVSRIVKWKQGRRSGTSSSE
;
A
#
# COMPACT_ATOMS: atom_id res chain seq x y z
N LEU A 1 -1.60 -2.50 2.79
CA LEU A 1 -2.09 -2.53 1.40
C LEU A 1 -0.87 -2.64 0.48
N VAL A 2 -0.72 -3.71 -0.30
CA VAL A 2 0.45 -3.92 -1.16
C VAL A 2 0.03 -4.17 -2.59
N ASN A 3 0.45 -3.31 -3.51
CA ASN A 3 0.28 -3.49 -4.94
C ASN A 3 1.41 -4.40 -5.47
N PHE A 4 1.09 -5.64 -5.81
CA PHE A 4 2.00 -6.57 -6.48
C PHE A 4 1.89 -6.41 -7.98
N ALA A 5 2.65 -5.46 -8.52
CA ALA A 5 2.72 -5.17 -9.93
C ALA A 5 4.18 -5.08 -10.40
N PRO A 6 4.46 -5.27 -11.70
CA PRO A 6 5.80 -5.07 -12.25
C PRO A 6 6.20 -3.59 -12.24
N GLN A 7 7.50 -3.29 -12.20
CA GLN A 7 7.99 -1.91 -12.38
C GLN A 7 7.63 -1.34 -13.76
N ASN A 8 7.61 -2.20 -14.77
CA ASN A 8 7.13 -1.88 -16.10
C ASN A 8 5.70 -2.39 -16.26
N SER A 9 4.73 -1.48 -16.34
CA SER A 9 3.30 -1.82 -16.51
C SER A 9 2.99 -2.61 -17.79
N LYS A 10 3.91 -2.62 -18.77
CA LYS A 10 3.78 -3.43 -20.00
C LYS A 10 4.28 -4.86 -19.85
N ALA A 11 4.86 -5.24 -18.71
CA ALA A 11 5.35 -6.58 -18.49
C ALA A 11 4.19 -7.57 -18.33
N ALA A 12 4.25 -8.69 -19.05
CA ALA A 12 3.25 -9.76 -19.00
C ALA A 12 3.38 -10.68 -17.77
N THR A 13 4.43 -10.49 -16.96
CA THR A 13 4.66 -11.26 -15.73
C THR A 13 5.31 -10.39 -14.66
N LEU A 14 5.07 -10.73 -13.40
CA LEU A 14 5.76 -10.13 -12.26
C LEU A 14 7.16 -10.74 -12.18
N GLN A 15 8.21 -9.93 -12.33
CA GLN A 15 9.57 -10.46 -12.31
C GLN A 15 9.92 -10.95 -10.90
N PRO A 16 10.75 -12.00 -10.76
CA PRO A 16 11.23 -12.46 -9.45
C PRO A 16 11.91 -11.35 -8.64
N LEU A 17 12.59 -10.42 -9.32
CA LEU A 17 13.23 -9.27 -8.70
C LEU A 17 12.21 -8.32 -8.06
N ASP A 18 11.13 -7.98 -8.77
CA ASP A 18 10.04 -7.13 -8.27
C ASP A 18 9.37 -7.77 -7.06
N THR A 19 9.08 -9.07 -7.16
CA THR A 19 8.47 -9.86 -6.08
C THR A 19 9.37 -9.87 -4.85
N SER A 20 10.67 -10.14 -5.03
CA SER A 20 11.65 -10.18 -3.94
C SER A 20 11.75 -8.84 -3.21
N ALA A 21 11.70 -7.73 -3.93
CA ALA A 21 11.75 -6.39 -3.34
C ALA A 21 10.51 -6.09 -2.50
N LEU A 22 9.30 -6.36 -3.01
CA LEU A 22 8.06 -6.17 -2.26
C LEU A 22 8.00 -7.07 -1.02
N VAL A 23 8.42 -8.33 -1.17
CA VAL A 23 8.54 -9.26 -0.04
C VAL A 23 9.58 -8.77 0.97
N SER A 24 10.67 -8.15 0.52
CA SER A 24 11.68 -7.56 1.41
C SER A 24 11.15 -6.37 2.21
N ILE A 25 10.29 -5.54 1.61
CA ILE A 25 9.57 -4.48 2.34
C ILE A 25 8.74 -5.10 3.46
N LEU A 26 7.92 -6.11 3.14
CA LEU A 26 7.09 -6.79 4.13
C LEU A 26 7.89 -7.48 5.23
N ARG A 27 9.02 -8.10 4.89
CA ARG A 27 9.91 -8.71 5.89
C ARG A 27 10.54 -7.68 6.81
N ASN A 28 10.93 -6.50 6.31
CA ASN A 28 11.49 -5.45 7.16
C ASN A 28 10.45 -4.90 8.12
N ILE A 29 9.23 -4.66 7.65
CA ILE A 29 8.11 -4.24 8.51
C ILE A 29 7.82 -5.34 9.55
N SER A 30 7.66 -6.60 9.12
CA SER A 30 7.34 -7.73 10.01
C SER A 30 8.41 -8.05 11.06
N ARG A 31 9.66 -7.60 10.85
CA ARG A 31 10.76 -7.82 11.79
C ARG A 31 10.86 -6.74 12.86
N ASP A 32 10.16 -5.61 12.71
CA ASP A 32 10.20 -4.55 13.70
C ASP A 32 9.40 -4.99 14.95
N PRO A 33 10.04 -5.13 16.12
CA PRO A 33 9.40 -5.65 17.33
C PRO A 33 8.30 -4.70 17.87
N ARG A 34 8.23 -3.46 17.39
CA ARG A 34 7.21 -2.49 17.79
C ARG A 34 5.87 -2.74 17.10
N ILE A 35 5.82 -3.62 16.09
CA ILE A 35 4.59 -3.97 15.38
C ILE A 35 4.08 -5.32 15.89
N GLY A 36 2.95 -5.29 16.60
CA GLY A 36 2.39 -6.49 17.23
C GLY A 36 1.42 -7.29 16.35
N ARG A 37 0.71 -6.62 15.43
CA ARG A 37 -0.29 -7.27 14.56
C ARG A 37 -0.31 -6.68 13.16
N PHE A 38 -0.72 -7.50 12.21
CA PHE A 38 -0.72 -7.20 10.79
C PHE A 38 -2.07 -7.54 10.16
N SER A 39 -2.60 -6.60 9.39
CA SER A 39 -3.59 -6.87 8.35
C SER A 39 -2.95 -6.58 7.00
N LEU A 40 -2.79 -7.63 6.18
CA LEU A 40 -2.14 -7.57 4.88
C LEU A 40 -3.17 -7.82 3.78
N ILE A 41 -3.20 -6.91 2.82
CA ILE A 41 -3.98 -7.05 1.60
C ILE A 41 -3.03 -6.88 0.44
N ALA A 42 -2.81 -7.98 -0.29
CA ALA A 42 -2.07 -7.98 -1.54
C ALA A 42 -3.08 -7.83 -2.68
N PHE A 43 -2.88 -6.85 -3.54
CA PHE A 43 -3.73 -6.59 -4.69
C PHE A 43 -2.88 -6.31 -5.91
N ASN A 44 -3.51 -6.36 -7.08
CA ASN A 44 -2.91 -5.92 -8.33
C ASN A 44 -3.88 -4.96 -9.02
N LEU A 45 -3.39 -3.78 -9.38
CA LEU A 45 -4.20 -2.74 -10.01
C LEU A 45 -4.58 -3.09 -11.45
N GLN A 46 -3.69 -3.73 -12.21
CA GLN A 46 -3.91 -4.11 -13.60
C GLN A 46 -4.97 -5.23 -13.72
N GLU A 47 -4.94 -6.21 -12.81
CA GLU A 47 -5.99 -7.22 -12.66
C GLU A 47 -7.19 -6.72 -11.85
N GLN A 48 -7.18 -5.49 -11.31
CA GLN A 48 -8.28 -4.95 -10.49
C GLN A 48 -8.77 -5.95 -9.41
N ARG A 49 -7.83 -6.63 -8.76
CA ARG A 49 -8.13 -7.80 -7.92
C ARG A 49 -7.31 -7.82 -6.65
N VAL A 50 -7.94 -8.21 -5.55
CA VAL A 50 -7.27 -8.63 -4.32
C VAL A 50 -6.81 -10.08 -4.48
N LEU A 51 -5.52 -10.30 -4.39
CA LEU A 51 -4.86 -11.60 -4.57
C LEU A 51 -4.85 -12.40 -3.27
N TYR A 52 -4.63 -11.70 -2.15
CA TYR A 52 -4.47 -12.31 -0.84
C TYR A 52 -4.92 -11.34 0.25
N ARG A 53 -5.56 -11.89 1.29
CA ARG A 53 -6.02 -11.15 2.46
C ARG A 53 -5.66 -11.93 3.71
N GLN A 54 -5.09 -11.22 4.67
CA GLN A 54 -4.82 -11.70 6.01
C GLN A 54 -5.20 -10.60 6.99
N GLU A 55 -5.95 -10.93 8.03
CA GLU A 55 -6.45 -9.94 8.99
C GLU A 55 -5.97 -10.26 10.40
N ASN A 56 -5.55 -9.22 11.12
CA ASN A 56 -5.31 -9.24 12.56
C ASN A 56 -4.39 -10.39 13.05
N ALA A 57 -3.32 -10.68 12.31
CA ALA A 57 -2.39 -11.76 12.62
C ALA A 57 -1.10 -11.26 13.28
N ASP A 58 -0.49 -12.07 14.14
CA ASP A 58 0.78 -11.70 14.82
C ASP A 58 2.00 -11.75 13.89
N LYS A 59 1.88 -12.42 12.74
CA LYS A 59 2.93 -12.54 11.72
C LYS A 59 2.34 -12.59 10.32
N ILE A 60 3.08 -12.12 9.33
CA ILE A 60 2.72 -12.26 7.93
C ILE A 60 2.95 -13.72 7.49
N ASP A 61 1.94 -14.32 6.85
CA ASP A 61 2.06 -15.65 6.25
C ASP A 61 2.66 -15.54 4.84
N PHE A 62 4.00 -15.55 4.79
CA PHE A 62 4.75 -15.49 3.54
C PHE A 62 4.54 -16.71 2.62
N PRO A 63 4.44 -17.96 3.10
CA PRO A 63 4.06 -19.10 2.28
C PRO A 63 2.75 -18.88 1.52
N SER A 64 1.64 -18.61 2.22
CA SER A 64 0.32 -18.42 1.61
C SER A 64 0.29 -17.22 0.67
N LEU A 65 0.99 -16.13 1.03
CA LEU A 65 1.18 -14.99 0.13
C LEU A 65 1.90 -15.41 -1.16
N GLY A 66 2.97 -16.21 -1.05
CA GLY A 66 3.73 -16.70 -2.21
C GLY A 66 2.88 -17.54 -3.16
N GLU A 67 2.06 -18.45 -2.63
CA GLU A 67 1.12 -19.26 -3.42
C GLU A 67 0.08 -18.38 -4.13
N ALA A 68 -0.49 -17.40 -3.44
CA ALA A 68 -1.44 -16.47 -4.04
C ALA A 68 -0.83 -15.67 -5.21
N LEU A 69 0.44 -15.29 -5.10
CA LEU A 69 1.15 -14.57 -6.17
C LEU A 69 1.43 -15.42 -7.40
N GLN A 70 1.52 -16.75 -7.28
CA GLN A 70 1.67 -17.65 -8.44
C GLN A 70 0.43 -17.68 -9.33
N THR A 71 -0.75 -17.30 -8.80
CA THR A 71 -1.99 -17.21 -9.58
C THR A 71 -2.06 -15.98 -10.47
N LEU A 72 -1.12 -15.03 -10.32
CA LEU A 72 -1.08 -13.79 -11.08
C LEU A 72 -0.65 -14.08 -12.52
N ASN A 73 -1.51 -13.77 -13.49
CA ASN A 73 -1.19 -13.92 -14.91
C ASN A 73 -1.48 -12.62 -15.66
N LEU A 74 -0.49 -11.72 -15.66
CA LEU A 74 -0.60 -10.39 -16.27
C LEU A 74 -0.67 -10.42 -17.81
N GLY A 75 -0.43 -11.58 -18.43
CA GLY A 75 -0.51 -11.77 -19.88
C GLY A 75 -1.94 -11.98 -20.40
N THR A 76 -2.92 -12.27 -19.53
CA THR A 76 -4.31 -12.54 -19.92
C THR A 76 -5.21 -11.46 -19.34
N ILE A 77 -5.24 -10.28 -19.98
CA ILE A 77 -6.19 -9.23 -19.59
C ILE A 77 -7.55 -9.61 -20.20
N ASP A 78 -8.54 -9.87 -19.34
CA ASP A 78 -9.93 -10.11 -19.78
C ASP A 78 -10.41 -8.92 -20.64
N LEU A 79 -10.85 -9.20 -21.86
CA LEU A 79 -11.31 -8.19 -22.84
C LEU A 79 -12.44 -7.30 -22.27
N LYS A 80 -13.21 -7.82 -21.30
CA LYS A 80 -14.22 -7.04 -20.57
C LYS A 80 -13.62 -5.91 -19.73
N ARG A 81 -12.40 -6.09 -19.22
CA ARG A 81 -11.69 -5.11 -18.37
C ARG A 81 -11.00 -4.03 -19.17
N LEU A 82 -10.52 -4.36 -20.39
CA LEU A 82 -10.01 -3.37 -21.34
C LEU A 82 -11.11 -2.41 -21.85
N SER A 83 -12.37 -2.84 -21.79
CA SER A 83 -13.52 -2.02 -22.19
C SER A 83 -13.92 -0.98 -21.14
N GLN A 84 -13.43 -1.11 -19.89
CA GLN A 84 -13.72 -0.18 -18.79
C GLN A 84 -12.61 0.86 -18.69
N LYS A 85 -12.84 2.04 -19.28
CA LYS A 85 -11.86 3.12 -19.39
C LYS A 85 -11.16 3.51 -18.06
N ASN A 86 -11.86 3.39 -16.92
CA ASN A 86 -11.36 3.85 -15.60
C ASN A 86 -11.41 2.77 -14.50
N GLY A 87 -11.45 1.48 -14.87
CA GLY A 87 -11.69 0.38 -13.91
C GLY A 87 -10.59 0.23 -12.84
N ASP A 88 -9.34 0.55 -13.17
CA ASP A 88 -8.21 0.55 -12.24
C ASP A 88 -8.33 1.61 -11.14
N THR A 89 -8.81 2.78 -11.53
CA THR A 89 -9.02 3.95 -10.68
C THR A 89 -10.21 3.72 -9.76
N GLU A 90 -11.30 3.16 -10.28
CA GLU A 90 -12.48 2.80 -9.49
C GLU A 90 -12.18 1.66 -8.50
N PHE A 91 -11.39 0.66 -8.93
CA PHE A 91 -10.92 -0.40 -8.05
C PHE A 91 -10.08 0.14 -6.90
N LEU A 92 -9.09 1.00 -7.19
CA LEU A 92 -8.26 1.62 -6.15
C LEU A 92 -9.11 2.49 -5.20
N ALA A 93 -10.03 3.30 -5.73
CA ALA A 93 -10.94 4.11 -4.93
C ALA A 93 -11.76 3.27 -3.96
N SER A 94 -12.34 2.18 -4.45
CA SER A 94 -13.18 1.26 -3.67
C SER A 94 -12.37 0.53 -2.61
N LEU A 95 -11.16 0.08 -2.95
CA LEU A 95 -10.25 -0.58 -2.01
C LEU A 95 -9.83 0.36 -0.88
N ILE A 96 -9.45 1.60 -1.20
CA ILE A 96 -9.10 2.59 -0.17
C ILE A 96 -10.31 2.85 0.73
N ARG A 97 -11.51 3.02 0.15
CA ARG A 97 -12.72 3.26 0.94
C ARG A 97 -13.02 2.11 1.91
N GLN A 98 -12.96 0.88 1.42
CA GLN A 98 -13.26 -0.31 2.22
C GLN A 98 -12.25 -0.49 3.37
N GLU A 99 -10.95 -0.34 3.08
CA GLU A 99 -9.89 -0.71 4.02
C GLU A 99 -9.44 0.43 4.92
N VAL A 100 -9.63 1.68 4.48
CA VAL A 100 -9.28 2.88 5.25
C VAL A 100 -10.54 3.50 5.86
N GLY A 101 -11.65 3.54 5.13
CA GLY A 101 -12.89 4.18 5.59
C GLY A 101 -13.80 3.30 6.45
N THR A 102 -13.68 1.96 6.44
CA THR A 102 -14.71 1.06 7.01
C THR A 102 -14.14 -0.03 7.94
N ALA A 103 -12.84 -0.03 8.25
CA ALA A 103 -12.26 -1.05 9.11
C ALA A 103 -12.77 -0.94 10.56
N GLY A 104 -13.55 -1.93 11.02
CA GLY A 104 -14.19 -1.92 12.35
C GLY A 104 -13.21 -1.79 13.52
N ILE A 105 -11.98 -2.28 13.37
CA ILE A 105 -10.87 -1.98 14.31
C ILE A 105 -9.97 -0.95 13.65
N ALA A 106 -9.93 0.26 14.20
CA ALA A 106 -9.05 1.32 13.73
C ALA A 106 -7.57 0.88 13.89
N PRO A 107 -6.78 0.81 12.81
CA PRO A 107 -5.37 0.46 12.89
C PRO A 107 -4.54 1.58 13.52
N ASP A 108 -3.35 1.25 14.02
CA ASP A 108 -2.36 2.25 14.46
C ASP A 108 -1.80 3.07 13.27
N ALA A 109 -1.82 2.50 12.06
CA ALA A 109 -1.44 3.14 10.81
C ALA A 109 -1.90 2.34 9.58
N VAL A 110 -2.03 3.01 8.43
CA VAL A 110 -2.20 2.34 7.13
C VAL A 110 -0.95 2.55 6.29
N VAL A 111 -0.43 1.47 5.72
CA VAL A 111 0.76 1.50 4.85
C VAL A 111 0.39 0.95 3.48
N PHE A 112 0.59 1.77 2.46
CA PHE A 112 0.65 1.37 1.05
C PHE A 112 2.08 0.96 0.71
N ALA A 113 2.27 -0.09 -0.07
CA ALA A 113 3.58 -0.47 -0.62
C ALA A 113 3.41 -1.00 -2.04
N GLY A 114 4.37 -0.76 -2.93
CA GLY A 114 4.25 -1.19 -4.32
C GLY A 114 5.09 -0.36 -5.28
N PRO A 115 5.19 -0.79 -6.55
CA PRO A 115 5.69 0.07 -7.62
C PRO A 115 4.74 1.25 -7.85
N LYS A 116 5.24 2.27 -8.56
CA LYS A 116 4.41 3.42 -8.93
C LYS A 116 3.18 3.00 -9.75
N ALA A 117 2.00 3.39 -9.29
CA ALA A 117 0.70 3.16 -9.93
C ALA A 117 0.35 4.31 -10.90
N LEU A 118 0.99 4.32 -12.07
CA LEU A 118 0.71 5.31 -13.13
C LEU A 118 -0.61 4.95 -13.83
N LEU A 119 -1.72 5.39 -13.26
CA LEU A 119 -3.05 5.26 -13.85
C LEU A 119 -3.31 6.41 -14.83
N GLU A 120 -4.21 6.20 -15.79
CA GLU A 120 -4.63 7.25 -16.74
C GLU A 120 -5.35 8.40 -16.02
N GLU A 121 -6.15 8.06 -15.01
CA GLU A 121 -6.88 9.00 -14.16
C GLU A 121 -6.53 8.81 -12.68
N ASN A 122 -6.74 9.86 -11.89
CA ASN A 122 -6.49 9.79 -10.44
C ASN A 122 -7.78 9.41 -9.71
N VAL A 123 -7.63 8.83 -8.53
CA VAL A 123 -8.77 8.56 -7.64
C VAL A 123 -9.56 9.86 -7.43
N PRO A 124 -10.87 9.88 -7.76
CA PRO A 124 -11.70 11.07 -7.61
C PRO A 124 -11.71 11.55 -6.15
N GLN A 125 -11.59 12.87 -5.95
CA GLN A 125 -11.58 13.44 -4.60
C GLN A 125 -12.88 13.15 -3.84
N ASP A 126 -14.03 13.12 -4.52
CA ASP A 126 -15.30 12.81 -3.88
C ASP A 126 -15.36 11.39 -3.31
N SER A 127 -14.66 10.44 -3.95
CA SER A 127 -14.50 9.08 -3.40
C SER A 127 -13.66 9.08 -2.12
N LEU A 128 -12.65 9.96 -2.04
CA LEU A 128 -11.79 10.08 -0.85
C LEU A 128 -12.46 10.89 0.27
N ARG A 129 -13.33 11.86 -0.05
CA ARG A 129 -14.10 12.64 0.94
C ARG A 129 -14.94 11.73 1.85
N GLN A 130 -15.45 10.63 1.30
CA GLN A 130 -16.28 9.66 2.03
C GLN A 130 -15.50 8.93 3.15
N ILE A 131 -14.17 8.94 3.12
CA ILE A 131 -13.32 8.35 4.15
C ILE A 131 -13.32 9.23 5.42
N GLY A 132 -13.54 10.53 5.27
CA GLY A 132 -13.53 11.50 6.38
C GLY A 132 -12.12 11.75 6.94
N GLU A 133 -12.06 12.31 8.15
CA GLU A 133 -10.81 12.54 8.86
C GLU A 133 -10.30 11.26 9.52
N LEU A 134 -9.03 10.93 9.26
CA LEU A 134 -8.41 9.73 9.81
C LEU A 134 -7.85 9.95 11.20
N SER A 135 -8.18 9.01 12.09
CA SER A 135 -7.59 8.90 13.42
C SER A 135 -6.34 8.01 13.41
N TYR A 136 -5.54 8.04 12.35
CA TYR A 136 -4.26 7.33 12.27
C TYR A 136 -3.47 7.84 11.05
N PRO A 137 -2.13 7.75 11.06
CA PRO A 137 -1.30 8.16 9.94
C PRO A 137 -1.37 7.18 8.76
N VAL A 138 -1.24 7.72 7.56
CA VAL A 138 -1.14 6.96 6.30
C VAL A 138 0.25 7.12 5.71
N PHE A 139 0.84 6.03 5.24
CA PHE A 139 2.16 6.01 4.63
C PHE A 139 2.16 5.34 3.27
N TYR A 140 3.08 5.75 2.40
CA TYR A 140 3.36 5.07 1.15
C TYR A 140 4.84 4.72 1.03
N MET A 141 5.13 3.42 0.98
CA MET A 141 6.43 2.83 0.70
C MET A 141 6.52 2.55 -0.80
N ASN A 142 6.86 3.59 -1.55
CA ASN A 142 6.95 3.55 -3.00
C ASN A 142 8.25 2.86 -3.42
N TYR A 143 8.15 1.69 -4.03
CA TYR A 143 9.28 0.97 -4.60
C TYR A 143 9.54 1.47 -6.03
N ASN A 144 10.62 2.23 -6.24
CA ASN A 144 10.96 2.80 -7.53
C ASN A 144 12.45 2.64 -7.81
N LEU A 145 12.78 1.70 -8.71
CA LEU A 145 14.17 1.44 -9.11
C LEU A 145 14.78 2.56 -9.96
N TYR A 146 13.93 3.35 -10.64
CA TYR A 146 14.36 4.39 -11.58
C TYR A 146 13.71 5.74 -11.25
N PRO A 147 14.01 6.32 -10.07
CA PRO A 147 13.36 7.56 -9.61
C PRO A 147 13.66 8.77 -10.50
N GLN A 148 14.78 8.77 -11.22
CA GLN A 148 15.12 9.82 -12.19
C GLN A 148 14.23 9.77 -13.45
N SER A 149 13.79 8.57 -13.83
CA SER A 149 12.95 8.36 -15.03
C SER A 149 11.47 8.55 -14.74
N VAL A 150 11.05 8.34 -13.49
CA VAL A 150 9.65 8.43 -13.05
C VAL A 150 9.53 9.28 -11.78
N PRO A 151 9.78 10.60 -11.85
CA PRO A 151 9.76 11.49 -10.68
C PRO A 151 8.33 11.89 -10.25
N TRP A 152 7.33 11.62 -11.08
CA TRP A 152 5.96 12.09 -10.87
C TRP A 152 5.21 11.33 -9.76
N ALA A 153 4.29 12.03 -9.11
CA ALA A 153 3.33 11.45 -8.17
C ALA A 153 2.36 10.53 -8.93
N ASP A 154 2.14 9.34 -8.38
CA ASP A 154 1.22 8.36 -8.94
C ASP A 154 -0.19 8.47 -8.30
N ALA A 155 -1.12 7.57 -8.65
CA ALA A 155 -2.47 7.60 -8.08
C ALA A 155 -2.48 7.38 -6.55
N ILE A 156 -1.59 6.53 -6.03
CA ILE A 156 -1.46 6.23 -4.60
C ILE A 156 -0.84 7.43 -3.86
N SER A 157 0.22 8.04 -4.38
CA SER A 157 0.85 9.27 -3.89
C SER A 157 -0.19 10.38 -3.71
N LYS A 158 -1.09 10.56 -4.70
CA LYS A 158 -2.14 11.60 -4.64
C LYS A 158 -3.19 11.27 -3.59
N ALA A 159 -3.62 10.02 -3.48
CA ALA A 159 -4.55 9.59 -2.45
C ALA A 159 -3.95 9.75 -1.05
N VAL A 160 -2.69 9.35 -0.85
CA VAL A 160 -1.95 9.49 0.41
C VAL A 160 -1.79 10.96 0.77
N LYS A 161 -1.45 11.82 -0.19
CA LYS A 161 -1.37 13.27 0.03
C LYS A 161 -2.71 13.87 0.45
N TYR A 162 -3.81 13.43 -0.18
CA TYR A 162 -5.16 13.85 0.20
C TYR A 162 -5.49 13.46 1.65
N LEU A 163 -5.10 12.25 2.05
CA LEU A 163 -5.24 11.72 3.42
C LEU A 163 -4.21 12.28 4.41
N LYS A 164 -3.49 13.36 4.05
CA LYS A 164 -2.42 14.00 4.85
C LYS A 164 -1.31 13.01 5.28
N GLY A 165 -1.08 11.97 4.47
CA GLY A 165 -0.08 10.95 4.69
C GLY A 165 1.32 11.32 4.17
N GLN A 166 2.28 10.41 4.40
CA GLN A 166 3.69 10.59 4.04
C GLN A 166 4.16 9.51 3.06
N GLU A 167 4.90 9.91 2.03
CA GLU A 167 5.54 9.00 1.07
C GLU A 167 7.04 8.85 1.34
N TYR A 168 7.56 7.65 1.10
CA TYR A 168 8.96 7.28 1.10
C TYR A 168 9.30 6.58 -0.21
N THR A 169 10.30 7.08 -0.93
CA THR A 169 10.81 6.42 -2.15
C THR A 169 11.91 5.43 -1.77
N ILE A 170 11.73 4.17 -2.18
CA ILE A 170 12.66 3.06 -1.93
C ILE A 170 13.26 2.69 -3.28
N SER A 171 14.50 3.13 -3.51
CA SER A 171 15.25 2.80 -4.72
C SER A 171 16.36 1.77 -4.46
N ARG A 172 16.84 1.72 -3.22
CA ARG A 172 17.94 0.86 -2.77
C ARG A 172 17.64 0.22 -1.42
N PRO A 173 18.28 -0.90 -1.07
CA PRO A 173 18.08 -1.57 0.22
C PRO A 173 18.31 -0.67 1.46
N ARG A 174 19.24 0.29 1.37
CA ARG A 174 19.50 1.25 2.46
C ARG A 174 18.31 2.17 2.71
N ASP A 175 17.64 2.61 1.64
CA ASP A 175 16.46 3.47 1.72
C ASP A 175 15.35 2.73 2.49
N LEU A 176 15.17 1.44 2.20
CA LEU A 176 14.16 0.61 2.85
C LEU A 176 14.30 0.62 4.37
N TRP A 177 15.48 0.28 4.89
CA TRP A 177 15.70 0.22 6.33
C TRP A 177 15.44 1.57 7.01
N TYR A 178 15.93 2.66 6.41
CA TYR A 178 15.69 4.01 6.90
C TYR A 178 14.20 4.37 6.90
N SER A 179 13.50 4.11 5.78
CA SER A 179 12.08 4.41 5.62
C SER A 179 11.20 3.62 6.59
N VAL A 180 11.46 2.33 6.81
CA VAL A 180 10.73 1.53 7.81
C VAL A 180 10.96 2.07 9.21
N THR A 181 12.22 2.34 9.57
CA THR A 181 12.58 2.83 10.91
C THR A 181 11.92 4.17 11.21
N GLU A 182 11.95 5.09 10.26
CA GLU A 182 11.33 6.42 10.38
C GLU A 182 9.81 6.32 10.43
N MET A 183 9.20 5.50 9.56
CA MET A 183 7.76 5.25 9.54
C MET A 183 7.28 4.73 10.90
N VAL A 184 7.88 3.66 11.42
CA VAL A 184 7.49 3.09 12.72
C VAL A 184 7.70 4.09 13.85
N SER A 185 8.77 4.87 13.82
CA SER A 185 9.01 5.92 14.82
C SER A 185 7.93 7.00 14.79
N ARG A 186 7.41 7.37 13.61
CA ARG A 186 6.27 8.29 13.48
C ARG A 186 4.98 7.70 14.00
N ILE A 187 4.72 6.42 13.73
CA ILE A 187 3.54 5.71 14.27
C ILE A 187 3.55 5.75 15.79
N VAL A 188 4.68 5.42 16.41
CA VAL A 188 4.85 5.46 17.88
C VAL A 188 4.63 6.87 18.43
N LYS A 189 5.25 7.89 17.83
CA LYS A 189 5.06 9.29 18.24
C LYS A 189 3.60 9.74 18.13
N TRP A 190 2.94 9.37 17.04
CA TRP A 190 1.54 9.71 16.79
C TRP A 190 0.62 9.08 17.86
N LYS A 191 0.85 7.80 18.18
CA LYS A 191 0.13 7.08 19.24
C LYS A 191 0.35 7.69 20.62
N GLN A 192 1.58 8.10 20.94
CA GLN A 192 1.92 8.77 22.20
C GLN A 192 1.24 10.14 22.31
N GLY A 193 1.30 10.96 21.26
CA GLY A 193 0.67 12.28 21.22
C GLY A 193 -0.86 12.22 21.41
N ARG A 194 -1.50 11.15 20.91
CA ARG A 194 -2.92 10.91 21.15
C ARG A 194 -3.22 10.55 22.61
N ARG A 195 -2.41 9.66 23.20
CA ARG A 195 -2.56 9.28 24.62
C ARG A 195 -2.38 10.48 25.55
N SER A 196 -1.39 11.33 25.30
CA SER A 196 -1.17 12.55 26.10
C SER A 196 -2.29 13.57 25.96
N GLY A 197 -2.88 13.70 24.76
CA GLY A 197 -4.03 14.60 24.54
C GLY A 197 -5.29 14.16 25.27
N THR A 198 -5.50 12.85 25.46
CA THR A 198 -6.64 12.33 26.23
C THR A 198 -6.45 12.47 27.74
N SER A 199 -5.22 12.38 28.25
CA SER A 199 -4.92 12.52 29.69
C SER A 199 -4.93 13.95 30.23
N SER A 200 -4.98 14.96 29.36
CA SER A 200 -5.00 16.38 29.76
C SER A 200 -6.41 16.99 29.75
N SER A 201 -7.45 16.17 29.61
CA SER A 201 -8.86 16.59 29.57
C SER A 201 -9.71 16.02 30.72
N GLU A 202 -9.07 15.50 31.78
CA GLU A 202 -9.71 15.10 33.05
C GLU A 202 -9.35 16.06 34.19
#